data_AF-A0ABD5FPF6-F1
#
_entry.id   AF-A0ABD5FPF6-F1
#
_cell.length_a   1.000
_cell.length_b   1.000
_cell.length_c   1.000
_cell.angle_alpha   90.00
_cell.angle_beta   90.00
_cell.angle_gamma   90.00
#
_symmetry.space_group_name_H-M   'P 1'
#
loop_
_entity.id
_entity.type
_entity.pdbx_description
1 polymer ?
#
loop_
_entity_poly.entity_id
_entity_poly.type
_entity_poly.pdbx_seq_one_letter_code
_entity_poly.pdbx_strand_id
1 'polypeptide(L)'
;MKKTDLNHLSPAVQKALHADFVFLVWPDKVQHFPARQWTTSDYQQMLTEKLIGEPRFFLWENYLVATGENDLLVLMPKYHQINDLVETPAPLF
;
A
#
# COMPACT_ATOMS: atom_id res chain seq x y z
N MET A 1 2.85 -11.89 19.27
CA MET A 1 3.17 -10.75 18.40
C MET A 1 1.86 -10.08 18.00
N LYS A 2 1.76 -8.75 18.12
CA LYS A 2 0.60 -8.02 17.61
C LYS A 2 0.73 -7.95 16.09
N LYS A 3 -0.23 -8.53 15.36
CA LYS A 3 -0.31 -8.33 13.91
C LYS A 3 -0.83 -6.92 13.64
N THR A 4 -0.31 -6.29 12.60
CA THR A 4 -0.82 -5.00 12.13
C THR A 4 -2.27 -5.13 11.67
N ASP A 5 -3.12 -4.21 12.13
CA ASP A 5 -4.54 -4.20 11.84
C ASP A 5 -4.98 -2.79 11.42
N LEU A 6 -5.54 -2.68 10.23
CA LEU A 6 -6.02 -1.41 9.67
C LEU A 6 -7.30 -0.92 10.36
N ASN A 7 -8.06 -1.81 11.02
CA ASN A 7 -9.29 -1.44 11.71
C ASN A 7 -9.05 -0.57 12.95
N HIS A 8 -7.80 -0.51 13.44
CA HIS A 8 -7.39 0.29 14.59
C HIS A 8 -6.64 1.57 14.20
N LEU A 9 -6.64 1.95 12.92
CA LEU A 9 -6.08 3.23 12.49
C LEU A 9 -6.79 4.38 13.19
N SER A 10 -6.03 5.36 13.68
CA SER A 10 -6.60 6.51 14.36
C SER A 10 -7.49 7.33 13.40
N PRO A 11 -8.53 8.02 13.91
CA PRO A 11 -9.37 8.86 13.08
C PRO A 11 -8.60 9.92 12.28
N ALA A 12 -7.45 10.39 12.80
CA ALA A 12 -6.59 11.34 12.11
C ALA A 12 -5.93 10.71 10.87
N VAL A 13 -5.47 9.45 10.95
CA VAL A 13 -4.91 8.73 9.79
C VAL A 13 -6.00 8.45 8.76
N GLN A 14 -7.19 8.02 9.20
CA GLN A 14 -8.32 7.77 8.30
C GLN A 14 -8.71 9.03 7.50
N LYS A 15 -8.72 10.20 8.15
CA LYS A 15 -8.97 11.49 7.48
C LYS A 15 -7.87 11.93 6.53
N ALA A 16 -6.64 11.42 6.70
CA ALA A 16 -5.50 11.74 5.86
C ALA A 16 -5.40 10.83 4.63
N LEU A 17 -6.19 9.75 4.55
CA LEU A 17 -6.18 8.84 3.41
C LEU A 17 -6.59 9.58 2.14
N HIS A 18 -5.63 9.72 1.23
CA HIS A 18 -5.79 10.43 -0.03
C HIS A 18 -4.86 9.81 -1.07
N ALA A 19 -5.26 9.83 -2.35
CA ALA A 19 -4.51 9.27 -3.48
C ALA A 19 -3.10 9.88 -3.68
N ASP A 20 -2.80 10.94 -2.95
CA ASP A 20 -1.55 11.69 -3.01
C ASP A 20 -0.48 11.15 -2.07
N PHE A 21 -0.82 10.16 -1.24
CA PHE A 21 0.03 9.64 -0.19
C PHE A 21 0.08 8.12 -0.23
N VAL A 22 1.15 7.57 0.34
CA VAL A 22 1.25 6.16 0.71
C VAL A 22 1.44 6.09 2.21
N PHE A 23 0.84 5.08 2.83
CA PHE A 23 0.89 4.86 4.26
C PHE A 23 1.60 3.53 4.56
N LEU A 24 2.66 3.60 5.35
CA LEU A 24 3.32 2.45 5.94
C LEU A 24 2.78 2.25 7.35
N VAL A 25 2.15 1.12 7.58
CA VAL A 25 1.45 0.80 8.83
C VAL A 25 2.15 -0.39 9.48
N TRP A 26 2.68 -0.17 10.67
CA TRP A 26 3.24 -1.20 11.55
C TRP A 26 2.32 -1.36 12.78
N PRO A 27 2.54 -2.37 13.64
CA PRO A 27 1.69 -2.58 14.82
C PRO A 27 1.70 -1.41 15.81
N ASP A 28 2.78 -0.63 15.85
CA ASP A 28 3.05 0.42 16.83
C ASP A 28 3.16 1.82 16.22
N LYS A 29 3.28 1.95 14.90
CA LYS A 29 3.45 3.24 14.23
C LYS A 29 2.82 3.28 12.84
N VAL A 30 2.47 4.48 12.42
CA VAL A 30 2.07 4.79 11.05
C VAL A 30 2.96 5.90 10.52
N GLN A 31 3.49 5.73 9.31
CA GLN A 31 4.18 6.77 8.57
C GLN A 31 3.48 6.98 7.23
N HIS A 32 3.50 8.21 6.73
CA HIS A 32 3.01 8.52 5.39
C HIS A 32 3.99 9.45 4.68
N PHE A 33 4.02 9.36 3.36
CA PHE A 33 4.83 10.23 2.51
C PHE A 33 4.10 10.56 1.21
N PRO A 34 4.40 11.72 0.59
CA PRO A 34 3.77 12.12 -0.66
C PRO A 34 4.19 11.19 -1.81
N ALA A 35 3.20 10.78 -2.60
CA ALA A 35 3.33 9.91 -3.78
C ALA A 35 2.51 10.44 -4.97
N ARG A 36 2.18 11.73 -4.98
CA ARG A 36 1.37 12.39 -6.03
C ARG A 36 1.85 12.07 -7.45
N GLN A 37 3.17 12.14 -7.63
CA GLN A 37 3.82 11.98 -8.92
C GLN A 37 4.35 10.56 -9.15
N TRP A 38 4.08 9.63 -8.24
CA TRP A 38 4.59 8.27 -8.35
C TRP A 38 3.86 7.52 -9.48
N THR A 39 4.66 6.88 -10.31
CA THR A 39 4.21 5.93 -11.35
C THR A 39 3.97 4.55 -10.73
N THR A 40 3.33 3.64 -11.47
CA THR A 40 3.16 2.25 -11.03
C THR A 40 4.50 1.58 -10.70
N SER A 41 5.56 1.86 -11.46
CA SER A 41 6.91 1.34 -11.21
C SER A 41 7.51 1.85 -9.90
N ASP A 42 7.28 3.13 -9.53
CA ASP A 42 7.75 3.68 -8.25
C ASP A 42 7.12 2.95 -7.06
N TYR A 43 5.82 2.65 -7.16
CA TYR A 43 5.12 1.85 -6.16
C TYR A 43 5.69 0.43 -6.09
N GLN A 44 5.88 -0.26 -7.21
CA GLN A 44 6.45 -1.61 -7.25
C GLN A 44 7.86 -1.65 -6.65
N GLN A 45 8.70 -0.65 -6.95
CA GLN A 45 10.03 -0.53 -6.37
C GLN A 45 9.94 -0.35 -4.85
N MET A 46 9.11 0.57 -4.37
CA MET A 46 8.93 0.78 -2.93
C MET A 46 8.42 -0.48 -2.22
N LEU A 47 7.50 -1.23 -2.82
CA LEU A 47 7.03 -2.51 -2.27
C LEU A 47 8.18 -3.52 -2.15
N THR A 48 9.01 -3.62 -3.18
CA THR A 48 10.20 -4.49 -3.19
C THR A 48 11.23 -4.09 -2.13
N GLU A 49 11.37 -2.79 -1.85
CA GLU A 49 12.31 -2.29 -0.83
C GLU A 49 11.80 -2.45 0.60
N LYS A 50 10.47 -2.41 0.82
CA LYS A 50 9.87 -2.36 2.17
C LYS A 50 9.33 -3.70 2.64
N LEU A 51 8.83 -4.54 1.74
CA LEU A 51 8.26 -5.84 2.09
C LEU A 51 9.33 -6.93 2.07
N ILE A 52 9.14 -7.93 2.93
CA ILE A 52 9.97 -9.15 2.93
C ILE A 52 9.16 -10.26 2.27
N GLY A 53 9.78 -10.98 1.34
CA GLY A 53 9.12 -12.04 0.57
C GLY A 53 8.23 -11.52 -0.56
N GLU A 54 7.39 -12.40 -1.10
CA GLU A 54 6.48 -12.03 -2.19
C GLU A 54 5.34 -11.13 -1.68
N PRO A 55 5.12 -9.95 -2.30
CA PRO A 55 4.01 -9.08 -1.96
C PRO A 55 2.66 -9.77 -2.19
N ARG A 56 1.80 -9.74 -1.18
CA ARG A 56 0.41 -10.15 -1.27
C ARG A 56 -0.48 -8.92 -1.22
N PHE A 57 -1.52 -8.91 -2.04
CA PHE A 57 -2.42 -7.78 -2.20
C PHE A 57 -3.82 -8.11 -1.72
N PHE A 58 -4.49 -7.14 -1.09
CA PHE A 58 -5.89 -7.22 -0.73
C PHE A 58 -6.50 -5.81 -0.69
N LEU A 59 -7.83 -5.73 -0.64
CA LEU A 59 -8.55 -4.47 -0.49
C LEU A 59 -9.00 -4.29 0.96
N TRP A 60 -8.80 -3.09 1.49
CA TRP A 60 -9.36 -2.65 2.77
C TRP A 60 -10.07 -1.31 2.56
N GLU A 61 -11.37 -1.23 2.87
CA GLU A 61 -12.19 -0.03 2.64
C GLU A 61 -12.06 0.51 1.19
N ASN A 62 -12.02 -0.40 0.21
CA ASN A 62 -11.76 -0.13 -1.21
C ASN A 62 -10.39 0.47 -1.56
N TYR A 63 -9.43 0.46 -0.66
CA TYR A 63 -8.04 0.84 -0.95
C TYR A 63 -7.16 -0.39 -1.10
N LEU A 64 -6.22 -0.30 -2.04
CA LEU A 64 -5.23 -1.35 -2.23
C LEU A 64 -4.23 -1.37 -1.08
N VAL A 65 -4.01 -2.56 -0.53
CA VAL A 65 -3.03 -2.83 0.50
C VAL A 65 -2.09 -3.93 0.04
N ALA A 66 -0.80 -3.74 0.27
CA ALA A 66 0.21 -4.76 0.10
C ALA A 66 0.78 -5.19 1.46
N THR A 67 1.10 -6.49 1.60
CA THR A 67 1.72 -7.07 2.78
C THR A 67 2.75 -8.12 2.37
N GLY A 68 3.82 -8.24 3.14
CA GLY A 68 4.84 -9.28 2.97
C GLY A 68 4.74 -10.36 4.05
N GLU A 69 5.88 -10.96 4.36
CA GLU A 69 6.11 -11.82 5.52
C GLU A 69 6.40 -11.04 6.81
N ASN A 70 6.74 -9.75 6.68
CA ASN A 70 6.87 -8.83 7.81
C ASN A 70 5.51 -8.27 8.27
N ASP A 71 5.46 -7.70 9.47
CA ASP A 71 4.27 -7.04 10.02
C ASP A 71 4.01 -5.64 9.42
N LEU A 72 4.48 -5.36 8.20
CA LEU A 72 4.24 -4.08 7.53
C LEU A 72 3.08 -4.20 6.55
N LEU A 73 2.09 -3.32 6.68
CA LEU A 73 1.08 -3.07 5.67
C LEU A 73 1.38 -1.78 4.92
N VAL A 74 1.29 -1.84 3.61
CA VAL A 74 1.47 -0.70 2.72
C VAL A 74 0.13 -0.36 2.11
N LEU A 75 -0.50 0.70 2.60
CA LEU A 75 -1.79 1.19 2.15
C LEU A 75 -1.59 2.26 1.07
N MET A 76 -2.25 2.07 -0.07
CA MET A 76 -2.06 2.87 -1.29
C MET A 76 -3.41 3.41 -1.77
N PRO A 77 -3.89 4.53 -1.19
CA PRO A 77 -5.22 5.06 -1.49
C PRO A 77 -5.47 5.50 -2.93
N LYS A 78 -4.41 5.58 -3.76
CA LYS A 78 -4.48 5.86 -5.19
C LYS A 78 -5.13 4.71 -5.99
N TYR A 79 -5.05 3.49 -5.47
CA TYR A 79 -5.49 2.29 -6.15
C TYR A 79 -6.66 1.64 -5.41
N HIS A 80 -7.60 1.13 -6.19
CA HIS A 80 -8.87 0.60 -5.71
C HIS A 80 -9.14 -0.83 -6.19
N GLN A 81 -8.24 -1.40 -6.99
CA GLN A 81 -8.30 -2.77 -7.48
C GLN A 81 -6.95 -3.48 -7.29
N ILE A 82 -7.00 -4.80 -7.11
CA ILE A 82 -5.80 -5.63 -6.90
C ILE A 82 -4.83 -5.54 -8.09
N ASN A 83 -5.37 -5.42 -9.30
CA ASN A 83 -4.58 -5.42 -10.53
C ASN A 83 -4.10 -4.03 -10.95
N ASP A 84 -4.41 -2.97 -10.20
CA ASP A 84 -4.01 -1.60 -10.55
C ASP A 84 -2.48 -1.42 -10.58
N LEU A 85 -1.75 -2.26 -9.82
CA LEU A 85 -0.29 -2.29 -9.80
C LEU A 85 0.33 -3.25 -10.82
N VAL A 86 -0.48 -4.07 -11.50
CA VAL A 86 0.01 -4.95 -12.56
C VAL A 86 -0.05 -4.14 -13.85
N GLU A 87 1.10 -3.63 -14.29
CA GLU A 87 1.22 -3.18 -15.67
C GLU A 87 0.87 -4.37 -16.54
N THR A 88 -0.31 -4.35 -17.16
CA THR A 88 -0.59 -5.30 -18.22
C THR A 88 0.36 -4.91 -19.34
N PRO A 89 1.35 -5.74 -19.74
CA PRO A 89 2.16 -5.39 -20.90
C PRO A 89 1.19 -5.18 -22.06
N ALA A 90 1.27 -4.01 -22.70
CA ALA A 90 0.47 -3.73 -23.88
C ALA A 90 0.66 -4.89 -24.86
N PRO A 91 -0.42 -5.47 -25.42
CA PRO A 91 -0.27 -6.53 -26.41
C PRO A 91 0.61 -5.99 -27.54
N LEU A 92 1.71 -6.71 -27.81
CA LEU A 92 2.51 -6.47 -29.00
C LEU A 92 1.61 -6.80 -30.20
N PHE A 93 1.13 -5.77 -30.88
CA PHE A 93 0.48 -5.90 -32.19
C PHE A 93 1.52 -6.13 -33.28
#